data_AF-A0A2E5IP66-F1
#
_entry.id   AF-A0A2E5IP66-F1
#
_cell.length_a   1.000
_cell.length_b   1.000
_cell.length_c   1.000
_cell.angle_alpha   90.00
_cell.angle_beta   90.00
_cell.angle_gamma   90.00
#
_symmetry.space_group_name_H-M   'P 1'
#
loop_
_entity.id
_entity.type
_entity.pdbx_description
1 polymer ?
#
loop_
_entity_poly.entity_id
_entity_poly.type
_entity_poly.pdbx_seq_one_letter_code
_entity_poly.pdbx_strand_id
1 'polypeptide(L)'
;MFIISLMNQLILFFVLLFTSVSFGNQISLNLISPKTDFRSSKDLVLFKGTVTHASSVFINDTPVPIFKNRFYIKAILNPHQENTFVIKAMANDKQTISITRSIDYFPETPSSRIAPYSISDIQFQPLSHQWKIKGLASHSKHIYINGKHIPIKANGLFEYHFSQQALDQSYLNLSGISKDLLLFHHTLGLQEVNHKTPSHVSSDKKIHYLSMELGILQAYYNMHWQLIPFTTIQEKMIHDLVQNKYTQLNLSHIKLLKKDHNLVIAIPYLYHSLPIPELSYQLLLILQNTIQASNHISILWYNKVPNVIEVVYNKNSTPYCIIDDKPVDLDQALVLGAFSEFKSNHFGIR
;
A
#
# COMPACT_ATOMS: atom_id res chain seq x y z
N MET A 1 -64.46 44.04 -7.62
CA MET A 1 -63.79 42.74 -7.80
C MET A 1 -62.76 42.71 -8.96
N PHE A 2 -62.51 43.82 -9.67
CA PHE A 2 -61.56 43.85 -10.80
C PHE A 2 -60.13 44.28 -10.39
N ILE A 3 -59.98 45.06 -9.32
CA ILE A 3 -58.68 45.63 -8.90
C ILE A 3 -57.76 44.57 -8.25
N ILE A 4 -58.32 43.59 -7.55
CA ILE A 4 -57.56 42.51 -6.89
C ILE A 4 -56.99 41.53 -7.93
N SER A 5 -57.68 41.34 -9.06
CA SER A 5 -57.23 40.46 -10.14
C SER A 5 -56.05 41.04 -10.91
N LEU A 6 -56.01 42.36 -11.14
CA LEU A 6 -54.91 43.03 -11.83
C LEU A 6 -53.61 43.06 -10.99
N MET A 7 -53.75 43.21 -9.67
CA MET A 7 -52.61 43.29 -8.75
C MET A 7 -51.90 41.93 -8.56
N ASN A 8 -52.65 40.83 -8.60
CA ASN A 8 -52.06 39.48 -8.53
C ASN A 8 -51.32 39.08 -9.82
N GLN A 9 -51.73 39.57 -10.99
CA GLN A 9 -50.99 39.30 -12.24
C GLN A 9 -49.67 40.08 -12.32
N LEU A 10 -49.62 41.30 -11.77
CA LEU A 10 -48.40 42.11 -11.71
C LEU A 10 -47.35 41.52 -10.76
N ILE A 11 -47.79 40.95 -9.62
CA ILE A 11 -46.90 40.25 -8.68
C ILE A 11 -46.36 38.95 -9.31
N LEU A 12 -47.19 38.21 -10.06
CA LEU A 12 -46.74 36.99 -10.75
C LEU A 12 -45.72 37.29 -11.85
N PHE A 13 -45.87 38.41 -12.58
CA PHE A 13 -44.92 38.85 -13.60
C PHE A 13 -43.58 39.32 -12.98
N PHE A 14 -43.62 39.97 -11.81
CA PHE A 14 -42.42 40.37 -11.08
C PHE A 14 -41.68 39.18 -10.47
N VAL A 15 -42.38 38.14 -10.01
CA VAL A 15 -41.75 36.91 -9.49
C VAL A 15 -41.12 36.07 -10.61
N LEU A 16 -41.66 36.11 -11.83
CA LEU A 16 -41.09 35.43 -13.00
C LEU A 16 -39.88 36.15 -13.63
N LEU A 17 -39.73 37.47 -13.41
CA LEU A 17 -38.60 38.24 -13.93
C LEU A 17 -37.31 38.12 -13.09
N PHE A 18 -37.39 37.59 -11.87
CA PHE A 18 -36.22 37.38 -11.01
C PHE A 18 -35.56 36.00 -11.13
N THR A 19 -36.09 35.10 -11.95
CA THR A 19 -35.30 33.94 -12.42
C THR A 19 -34.43 34.38 -13.61
N SER A 20 -33.58 35.38 -13.42
CA SER A 20 -32.36 35.46 -14.20
C SER A 20 -31.57 34.22 -13.86
N VAL A 21 -31.77 33.17 -14.66
CA VAL A 21 -30.89 32.01 -14.72
C VAL A 21 -29.52 32.61 -14.95
N SER A 22 -28.76 32.73 -13.87
CA SER A 22 -27.38 33.12 -13.95
C SER A 22 -26.73 31.99 -14.71
N PHE A 23 -26.56 32.17 -16.03
CA PHE A 23 -25.59 31.43 -16.82
C PHE A 23 -24.22 31.87 -16.31
N GLY A 24 -23.95 31.57 -15.03
CA GLY A 24 -22.63 31.62 -14.47
C GLY A 24 -21.79 30.71 -15.35
N ASN A 25 -20.66 31.25 -15.79
CA ASN A 25 -19.65 30.58 -16.59
C ASN A 25 -19.29 29.22 -15.96
N GLN A 26 -20.03 28.17 -16.31
CA GLN A 26 -19.89 26.86 -15.69
C GLN A 26 -18.51 26.33 -16.05
N ILE A 27 -17.78 25.89 -15.03
CA ILE A 27 -16.48 25.26 -15.21
C ILE A 27 -16.66 23.99 -16.04
N SER A 28 -15.83 23.82 -17.07
CA SER A 28 -15.79 22.57 -17.84
C SER A 28 -14.38 22.01 -17.86
N LEU A 29 -14.30 20.68 -17.78
CA LEU A 29 -13.08 19.90 -17.88
C LEU A 29 -13.33 18.77 -18.85
N ASN A 30 -12.54 18.71 -19.92
CA ASN A 30 -12.58 17.64 -20.89
C ASN A 30 -11.21 16.97 -20.98
N LEU A 31 -11.15 15.68 -20.65
CA LEU A 31 -9.92 14.89 -20.75
C LEU A 31 -9.88 14.14 -22.08
N ILE A 32 -8.88 14.44 -22.90
CA ILE A 32 -8.66 13.84 -24.22
C ILE A 32 -7.82 12.56 -24.12
N SER A 33 -6.85 12.53 -23.21
CA SER A 33 -5.98 11.38 -22.95
C SER A 33 -5.60 11.34 -21.48
N PRO A 34 -5.47 10.15 -20.86
CA PRO A 34 -5.81 8.84 -21.43
C PRO A 34 -7.32 8.63 -21.59
N LYS A 35 -7.70 7.67 -22.46
CA LYS A 35 -9.09 7.21 -22.58
C LYS A 35 -9.50 6.45 -21.31
N THR A 36 -10.80 6.22 -21.13
CA THR A 36 -11.30 5.30 -20.09
C THR A 36 -10.72 3.89 -20.31
N ASP A 37 -10.44 3.17 -19.23
CA ASP A 37 -9.91 1.79 -19.23
C ASP A 37 -8.58 1.62 -19.98
N PHE A 38 -7.74 2.66 -19.96
CA PHE A 38 -6.47 2.66 -20.66
C PHE A 38 -5.45 1.76 -19.97
N ARG A 39 -4.84 0.84 -20.72
CA ARG A 39 -3.70 0.03 -20.26
C ARG A 39 -2.42 0.50 -20.93
N SER A 40 -1.36 0.66 -20.15
CA SER A 40 -0.05 1.06 -20.67
C SER A 40 0.94 -0.10 -20.56
N SER A 41 1.75 -0.31 -21.60
CA SER A 41 3.00 -1.09 -21.50
C SER A 41 4.22 -0.20 -21.22
N LYS A 42 4.03 1.13 -21.25
CA LYS A 42 5.08 2.14 -21.02
C LYS A 42 4.92 2.74 -19.64
N ASP A 43 6.03 3.05 -19.00
CA ASP A 43 6.13 3.76 -17.71
C ASP A 43 5.68 5.23 -17.75
N LEU A 44 5.38 5.78 -18.92
CA LEU A 44 4.81 7.12 -19.07
C LEU A 44 3.47 7.09 -19.76
N VAL A 45 2.55 7.86 -19.20
CA VAL A 45 1.28 8.20 -19.85
C VAL A 45 1.13 9.70 -20.02
N LEU A 46 0.64 10.08 -21.19
CA LEU A 46 0.30 11.45 -21.48
C LEU A 46 -1.11 11.78 -20.99
N PHE A 47 -1.19 12.74 -20.08
CA PHE A 47 -2.41 13.46 -19.74
C PHE A 47 -2.56 14.70 -20.62
N LYS A 48 -3.67 14.78 -21.35
CA LYS A 48 -3.99 15.90 -22.22
C LYS A 48 -5.48 16.22 -22.10
N GLY A 49 -5.81 17.49 -21.95
CA GLY A 49 -7.20 17.93 -21.91
C GLY A 49 -7.37 19.43 -22.12
N THR A 50 -8.62 19.87 -22.05
CA THR A 50 -9.03 21.27 -22.14
C THR A 50 -9.87 21.65 -20.94
N VAL A 51 -9.79 22.91 -20.54
CA VAL A 51 -10.60 23.49 -19.46
C VAL A 51 -11.18 24.82 -19.87
N THR A 52 -12.41 25.11 -19.47
CA THR A 52 -13.03 26.44 -19.62
C THR A 52 -13.43 26.97 -18.26
N HIS A 53 -13.20 28.27 -18.03
CA HIS A 53 -13.51 28.96 -16.78
C HIS A 53 -12.80 28.39 -15.52
N ALA A 54 -11.78 27.55 -15.72
CA ALA A 54 -10.89 27.09 -14.66
C ALA A 54 -9.70 28.05 -14.54
N SER A 55 -9.33 28.41 -13.32
CA SER A 55 -8.10 29.14 -13.01
C SER A 55 -6.92 28.23 -12.70
N SER A 56 -7.19 26.98 -12.32
CA SER A 56 -6.17 25.98 -11.99
C SER A 56 -6.62 24.57 -12.32
N VAL A 57 -5.64 23.71 -12.63
CA VAL A 57 -5.81 22.27 -12.85
C VAL A 57 -4.83 21.54 -11.95
N PHE A 58 -5.29 20.46 -11.34
CA PHE A 58 -4.50 19.59 -10.50
C PHE A 58 -4.64 18.15 -10.99
N ILE A 59 -3.56 17.37 -10.90
CA ILE A 59 -3.58 15.92 -11.06
C ILE A 59 -2.98 15.33 -9.80
N ASN A 60 -3.75 14.51 -9.06
CA ASN A 60 -3.39 14.00 -7.73
C ASN A 60 -2.85 15.11 -6.81
N ASP A 61 -3.63 16.20 -6.76
CA ASP A 61 -3.36 17.44 -6.02
C ASP A 61 -2.04 18.16 -6.39
N THR A 62 -1.37 17.74 -7.47
CA THR A 62 -0.22 18.44 -8.05
C THR A 62 -0.70 19.47 -9.06
N PRO A 63 -0.35 20.75 -8.94
CA PRO A 63 -0.75 21.78 -9.91
C PRO A 63 -0.09 21.53 -11.26
N VAL A 64 -0.89 21.58 -12.32
CA VAL A 64 -0.45 21.40 -13.71
C VAL A 64 -0.63 22.71 -14.48
N PRO A 65 0.37 23.18 -15.24
CA PRO A 65 0.25 24.40 -16.03
C PRO A 65 -0.88 24.32 -17.08
N ILE A 66 -1.63 25.42 -17.19
CA ILE A 66 -2.63 25.63 -18.24
C ILE A 66 -2.05 26.59 -19.26
N PHE A 67 -2.09 26.23 -20.54
CA PHE A 67 -1.72 27.10 -21.65
C PHE A 67 -2.86 27.17 -22.65
N LYS A 68 -3.40 28.37 -22.88
CA LYS A 68 -4.53 28.60 -23.81
C LYS A 68 -5.68 27.59 -23.60
N ASN A 69 -6.16 27.47 -22.36
CA ASN A 69 -7.25 26.57 -21.97
C ASN A 69 -6.96 25.07 -22.15
N ARG A 70 -5.68 24.69 -22.25
CA ARG A 70 -5.23 23.30 -22.42
C ARG A 70 -4.21 22.96 -21.35
N PHE A 71 -4.18 21.69 -20.96
CA PHE A 71 -3.12 21.14 -20.13
C PHE A 71 -2.52 19.92 -20.82
N TYR A 72 -1.22 19.72 -20.62
CA TYR A 72 -0.45 18.60 -21.15
C TYR A 72 0.65 18.28 -20.14
N ILE A 73 0.68 17.04 -19.64
CA ILE A 73 1.75 16.56 -18.77
C ILE A 73 1.91 15.04 -18.92
N LYS A 74 3.15 14.56 -18.90
CA LYS A 74 3.42 13.13 -18.82
C LYS A 74 3.53 12.72 -17.37
N ALA A 75 2.82 11.66 -16.98
CA ALA A 75 2.89 11.08 -15.65
C ALA A 75 3.70 9.79 -15.68
N ILE A 76 4.55 9.60 -14.67
CA ILE A 76 5.24 8.35 -14.37
C ILE A 76 4.23 7.41 -13.71
N LEU A 77 4.18 6.18 -14.22
CA LEU A 77 3.36 5.11 -13.68
C LEU A 77 4.18 4.25 -12.72
N ASN A 78 3.53 3.83 -11.64
CA ASN A 78 4.06 2.86 -10.71
C ASN A 78 3.85 1.45 -11.27
N PRO A 79 4.91 0.63 -11.36
CA PRO A 79 4.84 -0.69 -11.97
C PRO A 79 4.03 -1.67 -11.12
N HIS A 80 3.42 -2.65 -11.80
CA HIS A 80 2.71 -3.78 -11.21
C HIS A 80 1.49 -3.39 -10.35
N GLN A 81 0.86 -2.25 -10.63
CA GLN A 81 -0.36 -1.84 -9.97
C GLN A 81 -1.27 -1.00 -10.87
N GLU A 82 -2.53 -0.86 -10.44
CA GLU A 82 -3.44 0.14 -10.99
C GLU A 82 -3.02 1.54 -10.52
N ASN A 83 -2.87 2.46 -11.46
CA ASN A 83 -2.52 3.85 -11.18
C ASN A 83 -3.77 4.73 -11.30
N THR A 84 -4.27 5.23 -10.17
CA THR A 84 -5.43 6.14 -10.15
C THR A 84 -5.00 7.61 -10.17
N PHE A 85 -5.58 8.36 -11.10
CA PHE A 85 -5.36 9.79 -11.27
C PHE A 85 -6.67 10.56 -11.15
N VAL A 86 -6.74 11.50 -10.21
CA VAL A 86 -7.83 12.46 -10.06
C VAL A 86 -7.40 13.79 -10.68
N ILE A 87 -8.03 14.14 -11.79
CA ILE A 87 -7.85 15.42 -12.48
C ILE A 87 -8.93 16.37 -11.98
N LYS A 88 -8.52 17.46 -11.32
CA LYS A 88 -9.42 18.44 -10.70
C LYS A 88 -9.19 19.80 -11.34
N ALA A 89 -10.23 20.43 -11.85
CA ALA A 89 -10.19 21.82 -12.30
C ALA A 89 -10.94 22.68 -11.28
N MET A 90 -10.39 23.86 -10.97
CA MET A 90 -10.97 24.80 -10.00
C MET A 90 -11.08 26.19 -10.63
N ALA A 91 -12.22 26.84 -10.43
CA ALA A 91 -12.50 28.21 -10.82
C ALA A 91 -12.13 29.21 -9.71
N ASN A 92 -12.11 30.50 -10.04
CA ASN A 92 -11.77 31.56 -9.07
C ASN A 92 -12.77 31.68 -7.91
N ASP A 93 -14.02 31.30 -8.15
CA ASP A 93 -15.10 31.26 -7.15
C ASP A 93 -15.11 29.95 -6.34
N LYS A 94 -14.04 29.14 -6.46
CA LYS A 94 -13.87 27.83 -5.81
C LYS A 94 -14.82 26.74 -6.29
N GLN A 95 -15.56 26.94 -7.38
CA GLN A 95 -16.24 25.82 -8.03
C GLN A 95 -15.20 24.81 -8.54
N THR A 96 -15.46 23.52 -8.32
CA THR A 96 -14.56 22.45 -8.73
C THR A 96 -15.28 21.40 -9.57
N ILE A 97 -14.60 20.87 -10.57
CA ILE A 97 -15.01 19.68 -11.32
C ILE A 97 -13.85 18.68 -11.32
N SER A 98 -14.16 17.39 -11.21
CA SER A 98 -13.15 16.34 -11.20
C SER A 98 -13.48 15.18 -12.14
N ILE A 99 -12.43 14.62 -12.74
CA ILE A 99 -12.48 13.39 -13.52
C ILE A 99 -11.44 12.42 -12.94
N THR A 100 -11.84 11.18 -12.73
CA THR A 100 -10.92 10.10 -12.32
C THR A 100 -10.55 9.23 -13.52
N ARG A 101 -9.29 8.81 -13.56
CA ARG A 101 -8.77 7.84 -14.55
C ARG A 101 -7.89 6.81 -13.86
N SER A 102 -8.22 5.56 -14.10
CA SER A 102 -7.38 4.42 -13.75
C SER A 102 -6.56 3.97 -14.95
N ILE A 103 -5.33 3.54 -14.69
CA ILE A 103 -4.40 3.02 -15.71
C ILE A 103 -3.71 1.77 -15.17
N ASP A 104 -3.91 0.63 -15.82
CA ASP A 104 -3.14 -0.58 -15.52
C ASP A 104 -1.74 -0.47 -16.13
N TYR A 105 -0.71 -0.74 -15.33
CA TYR A 105 0.67 -0.78 -15.79
C TYR A 105 1.43 -1.99 -15.24
N PHE A 106 1.62 -2.99 -16.09
CA PHE A 106 2.35 -4.22 -15.79
C PHE A 106 3.48 -4.38 -16.81
N PRO A 107 4.66 -3.79 -16.54
CA PRO A 107 5.76 -3.86 -17.50
C PRO A 107 6.34 -5.26 -17.61
N GLU A 108 6.72 -5.65 -18.84
CA GLU A 108 7.47 -6.89 -19.10
C GLU A 108 8.95 -6.76 -18.70
N THR A 109 9.48 -5.53 -18.70
CA THR A 109 10.87 -5.25 -18.33
C THR A 109 10.95 -4.08 -17.34
N PRO A 110 11.83 -4.15 -16.32
CA PRO A 110 11.95 -3.09 -15.34
C PRO A 110 12.44 -1.79 -15.99
N SER A 111 11.81 -0.66 -15.62
CA SER A 111 12.20 0.67 -16.11
C SER A 111 13.55 1.09 -15.52
N SER A 112 14.46 1.58 -16.36
CA SER A 112 15.79 2.08 -15.99
C SER A 112 15.80 3.56 -15.56
N ARG A 113 14.64 4.12 -15.19
CA ARG A 113 14.55 5.55 -14.90
C ARG A 113 15.10 5.91 -13.54
N ILE A 114 15.77 7.05 -13.51
CA ILE A 114 16.20 7.69 -12.25
C ILE A 114 14.94 8.11 -11.49
N ALA A 115 14.83 7.66 -10.25
CA ALA A 115 13.72 8.04 -9.38
C ALA A 115 13.72 9.55 -9.12
N PRO A 116 12.56 10.23 -9.22
CA PRO A 116 12.48 11.68 -9.02
C PRO A 116 12.81 12.10 -7.57
N TYR A 117 12.60 11.19 -6.61
CA TYR A 117 12.90 11.38 -5.20
C TYR A 117 13.19 10.03 -4.52
N SER A 118 13.69 10.08 -3.29
CA SER A 118 13.76 8.97 -2.36
C SER A 118 13.41 9.44 -0.95
N ILE A 119 12.72 8.60 -0.17
CA ILE A 119 12.50 8.82 1.26
C ILE A 119 13.68 8.26 2.02
N SER A 120 14.28 9.06 2.90
CA SER A 120 15.39 8.62 3.75
C SER A 120 14.94 8.29 5.17
N ASP A 121 13.87 8.92 5.66
CA ASP A 121 13.39 8.81 7.03
C ASP A 121 11.90 9.17 7.08
N ILE A 122 11.09 8.35 7.76
CA ILE A 122 9.77 8.75 8.25
C ILE A 122 9.81 8.43 9.73
N GLN A 123 9.42 9.34 10.62
CA GLN A 123 9.47 9.12 12.06
C GLN A 123 8.34 9.84 12.78
N PHE A 124 7.62 9.12 13.63
CA PHE A 124 6.72 9.75 14.60
C PHE A 124 7.53 10.33 15.76
N GLN A 125 7.30 11.60 16.08
CA GLN A 125 7.89 12.33 17.19
C GLN A 125 6.86 12.41 18.33
N PRO A 126 6.97 11.59 19.39
CA PRO A 126 5.94 11.49 20.42
C PRO A 126 5.75 12.79 21.21
N LEU A 127 6.84 13.52 21.47
CA LEU A 127 6.82 14.75 22.26
C LEU A 127 6.08 15.91 21.57
N SER A 128 6.19 16.01 20.25
CA SER A 128 5.52 17.02 19.43
C SER A 128 4.23 16.51 18.80
N HIS A 129 3.91 15.23 18.96
CA HIS A 129 2.78 14.55 18.31
C HIS A 129 2.75 14.81 16.79
N GLN A 130 3.91 14.71 16.16
CA GLN A 130 4.12 15.02 14.75
C GLN A 130 4.89 13.91 14.06
N TRP A 131 4.49 13.60 12.83
CA TRP A 131 5.28 12.83 11.91
C TRP A 131 6.29 13.74 11.21
N LYS A 132 7.51 13.24 11.10
CA LYS A 132 8.63 13.85 10.40
C LYS A 132 9.01 12.99 9.21
N ILE A 133 9.07 13.57 8.02
CA ILE A 133 9.52 12.92 6.80
C ILE A 133 10.77 13.63 6.31
N LYS A 134 11.78 12.88 5.92
CA LYS A 134 12.96 13.37 5.20
C LYS A 134 13.16 12.56 3.93
N GLY A 135 13.71 13.22 2.94
CA GLY A 135 14.09 12.56 1.70
C GLY A 135 15.07 13.37 0.87
N LEU A 136 15.46 12.77 -0.25
CA LEU A 136 16.28 13.39 -1.27
C LEU A 136 15.44 13.55 -2.54
N ALA A 137 15.50 14.72 -3.16
CA ALA A 137 14.68 15.12 -4.28
C ALA A 137 15.52 15.85 -5.35
N SER A 138 16.77 15.42 -5.52
CA SER A 138 17.73 16.06 -6.42
C SER A 138 17.29 16.09 -7.89
N HIS A 139 16.36 15.22 -8.28
CA HIS A 139 15.79 15.15 -9.62
C HIS A 139 14.36 15.70 -9.71
N SER A 140 13.87 16.33 -8.64
CA SER A 140 12.56 16.98 -8.59
C SER A 140 12.68 18.49 -8.67
N LYS A 141 11.72 19.12 -9.36
CA LYS A 141 11.53 20.56 -9.38
C LYS A 141 10.58 21.01 -8.26
N HIS A 142 9.51 20.26 -8.06
CA HIS A 142 8.50 20.50 -7.04
C HIS A 142 8.10 19.19 -6.37
N ILE A 143 7.91 19.22 -5.05
CA ILE A 143 7.32 18.13 -4.26
C ILE A 143 6.12 18.65 -3.50
N TYR A 144 5.10 17.81 -3.41
CA TYR A 144 3.89 17.99 -2.65
C TYR A 144 3.68 16.77 -1.75
N ILE A 145 3.34 17.02 -0.49
CA ILE A 145 2.92 15.97 0.44
C ILE A 145 1.51 16.32 0.90
N ASN A 146 0.55 15.44 0.62
CA ASN A 146 -0.89 15.67 0.79
C ASN A 146 -1.34 17.00 0.16
N GLY A 147 -0.86 17.25 -1.07
CA GLY A 147 -1.15 18.48 -1.83
C GLY A 147 -0.42 19.74 -1.34
N LYS A 148 0.31 19.69 -0.22
CA LYS A 148 1.08 20.84 0.29
C LYS A 148 2.48 20.88 -0.31
N HIS A 149 2.85 22.00 -0.91
CA HIS A 149 4.20 22.21 -1.46
C HIS A 149 5.28 22.14 -0.38
N ILE A 150 6.32 21.34 -0.62
CA ILE A 150 7.45 21.14 0.27
C ILE A 150 8.72 21.74 -0.34
N PRO A 151 9.39 22.69 0.32
CA PRO A 151 10.65 23.25 -0.16
C PRO A 151 11.76 22.20 -0.25
N ILE A 152 12.50 22.21 -1.36
CA ILE A 152 13.71 21.40 -1.57
C ILE A 152 14.92 22.28 -1.32
N LYS A 153 15.83 21.87 -0.43
CA LYS A 153 17.08 22.57 -0.14
C LYS A 153 18.04 22.50 -1.33
N ALA A 154 19.05 23.37 -1.35
CA ALA A 154 20.05 23.41 -2.43
C ALA A 154 20.79 22.07 -2.66
N ASN A 155 20.96 21.27 -1.61
CA ASN A 155 21.56 19.93 -1.67
C ASN A 155 20.55 18.82 -2.03
N GLY A 156 19.33 19.18 -2.45
CA GLY A 156 18.28 18.23 -2.83
C GLY A 156 17.49 17.66 -1.65
N LEU A 157 17.85 17.95 -0.40
CA LEU A 157 17.12 17.41 0.76
C LEU A 157 15.79 18.14 0.97
N PHE A 158 14.76 17.40 1.36
CA PHE A 158 13.52 17.96 1.88
C PHE A 158 13.19 17.38 3.25
N GLU A 159 12.45 18.16 4.04
CA GLU A 159 11.97 17.76 5.35
C GLU A 159 10.54 18.31 5.53
N TYR A 160 9.64 17.47 6.02
CA TYR A 160 8.25 17.84 6.26
C TYR A 160 7.76 17.31 7.59
N HIS A 161 6.97 18.12 8.31
CA HIS A 161 6.38 17.78 9.59
C HIS A 161 4.87 17.96 9.54
N PHE A 162 4.11 17.00 10.07
CA PHE A 162 2.65 17.09 10.12
C PHE A 162 2.08 16.36 11.34
N SER A 163 0.96 16.85 11.88
CA SER A 163 0.25 16.22 13.01
C SER A 163 -0.87 15.30 12.52
N GLN A 164 -1.02 14.14 13.16
CA GLN A 164 -1.99 13.11 12.77
C GLN A 164 -3.45 13.56 12.95
N GLN A 165 -3.72 14.53 13.84
CA GLN A 165 -5.06 15.11 14.03
C GLN A 165 -5.66 15.74 12.76
N ALA A 166 -4.86 16.00 11.73
CA ALA A 166 -5.34 16.52 10.46
C ALA A 166 -5.78 15.43 9.46
N LEU A 167 -5.41 14.16 9.68
CA LEU A 167 -5.54 13.09 8.69
C LEU A 167 -5.85 11.76 9.41
N ASP A 168 -7.10 11.30 9.28
CA ASP A 168 -7.56 9.95 9.64
C ASP A 168 -7.00 8.89 8.67
N GLN A 169 -5.73 9.01 8.29
CA GLN A 169 -5.12 8.29 7.18
C GLN A 169 -3.87 7.54 7.67
N SER A 170 -3.82 6.24 7.39
CA SER A 170 -2.65 5.37 7.57
C SER A 170 -1.59 5.56 6.48
N TYR A 171 -1.74 6.57 5.62
CA TYR A 171 -0.91 6.82 4.46
C TYR A 171 -0.73 8.31 4.17
N LEU A 172 0.21 8.61 3.26
CA LEU A 172 0.52 9.92 2.73
C LEU A 172 0.59 9.87 1.21
N ASN A 173 0.09 10.92 0.57
CA ASN A 173 0.20 11.10 -0.87
C ASN A 173 1.40 12.00 -1.15
N LEU A 174 2.46 11.43 -1.70
CA LEU A 174 3.60 12.18 -2.20
C LEU A 174 3.48 12.33 -3.71
N SER A 175 3.53 13.55 -4.20
CA SER A 175 3.45 13.85 -5.63
C SER A 175 4.38 15.00 -6.01
N GLY A 176 4.58 15.22 -7.30
CA GLY A 176 5.48 16.28 -7.74
C GLY A 176 5.73 16.31 -9.23
N ILE A 177 6.65 17.21 -9.60
CA ILE A 177 7.11 17.40 -10.98
C ILE A 177 8.63 17.25 -10.99
N SER A 178 9.15 16.32 -11.80
CA SER A 178 10.57 16.11 -11.99
C SER A 178 11.24 17.28 -12.72
N LYS A 179 12.58 17.34 -12.71
CA LYS A 179 13.32 18.31 -13.53
C LYS A 179 13.06 18.14 -15.03
N ASP A 180 12.72 16.93 -15.45
CA ASP A 180 12.30 16.60 -16.82
C ASP A 180 10.81 16.87 -17.09
N LEU A 181 10.14 17.59 -16.18
CA LEU A 181 8.72 17.96 -16.26
C LEU A 181 7.75 16.77 -16.28
N LEU A 182 8.13 15.66 -15.64
CA LEU A 182 7.29 14.48 -15.48
C LEU A 182 6.56 14.56 -14.15
N LEU A 183 5.24 14.35 -14.18
CA LEU A 183 4.44 14.19 -12.98
C LEU A 183 4.72 12.83 -12.35
N PHE A 184 4.84 12.76 -11.03
CA PHE A 184 4.91 11.51 -10.29
C PHE A 184 3.97 11.56 -9.09
N HIS A 185 3.52 10.38 -8.66
CA HIS A 185 2.62 10.24 -7.52
C HIS A 185 2.80 8.86 -6.88
N HIS A 186 2.90 8.83 -5.56
CA HIS A 186 3.02 7.62 -4.75
C HIS A 186 2.22 7.76 -3.46
N THR A 187 1.62 6.67 -3.03
CA THR A 187 1.01 6.52 -1.71
C THR A 187 2.02 5.84 -0.79
N LEU A 188 2.35 6.48 0.33
CA LEU A 188 3.32 6.00 1.32
C LEU A 188 2.57 5.60 2.60
N GLY A 189 2.72 4.36 3.07
CA GLY A 189 2.18 3.94 4.36
C GLY A 189 2.88 4.62 5.54
N LEU A 190 2.12 4.97 6.59
CA LEU A 190 2.64 5.52 7.84
C LEU A 190 2.86 4.46 8.93
N GLN A 191 2.33 3.26 8.77
CA GLN A 191 2.37 2.20 9.80
C GLN A 191 3.70 1.42 9.87
N GLU A 192 4.77 1.89 9.22
CA GLU A 192 6.07 1.20 9.17
C GLU A 192 7.23 2.02 9.77
N VAL A 193 7.10 2.57 10.98
CA VAL A 193 8.27 3.18 11.64
C VAL A 193 8.52 2.64 13.04
N ASN A 194 9.18 1.48 13.07
CA ASN A 194 10.23 1.20 14.04
C ASN A 194 11.58 1.22 13.32
N HIS A 195 12.37 2.24 13.63
CA HIS A 195 13.83 2.37 13.41
C HIS A 195 14.44 1.91 12.07
N LYS A 196 14.87 2.88 11.25
CA LYS A 196 16.28 3.06 10.83
C LYS A 196 16.47 4.23 9.85
N THR A 197 17.48 5.06 10.11
CA THR A 197 18.09 6.01 9.16
C THR A 197 19.60 5.77 9.12
N PRO A 198 20.35 6.18 8.08
CA PRO A 198 20.33 5.69 6.71
C PRO A 198 21.73 5.20 6.25
N SER A 199 21.80 4.45 5.14
CA SER A 199 22.89 4.53 4.15
C SER A 199 22.53 3.66 2.94
N HIS A 200 22.35 4.30 1.78
CA HIS A 200 22.51 3.62 0.50
C HIS A 200 23.97 3.19 0.37
N VAL A 201 24.21 1.90 0.56
CA VAL A 201 25.21 1.18 -0.21
C VAL A 201 24.44 0.01 -0.81
N SER A 202 24.47 -0.08 -2.13
CA SER A 202 24.12 -1.30 -2.85
C SER A 202 24.93 -2.45 -2.27
N SER A 203 24.30 -3.18 -1.36
CA SER A 203 24.57 -4.58 -1.13
C SER A 203 23.21 -5.17 -0.89
N ASP A 204 22.85 -6.21 -1.63
CA ASP A 204 21.91 -7.21 -1.15
C ASP A 204 22.37 -7.66 0.25
N LYS A 205 22.00 -6.92 1.28
CA LYS A 205 22.07 -7.43 2.64
C LYS A 205 20.96 -8.45 2.67
N LYS A 206 21.34 -9.71 2.48
CA LYS A 206 20.50 -10.85 2.82
C LYS A 206 19.97 -10.60 4.23
N ILE A 207 18.71 -10.14 4.31
CA ILE A 207 18.01 -10.02 5.58
C ILE A 207 17.93 -11.45 6.10
N HIS A 208 18.64 -11.74 7.19
CA HIS A 208 18.67 -13.06 7.77
C HIS A 208 17.41 -13.25 8.63
N TYR A 209 16.72 -14.38 8.47
CA TYR A 209 15.43 -14.64 9.13
C TYR A 209 15.48 -14.51 10.66
N LEU A 210 16.65 -14.76 11.26
CA LEU A 210 16.86 -14.65 12.71
C LEU A 210 16.44 -13.30 13.30
N SER A 211 16.58 -12.20 12.55
CA SER A 211 16.16 -10.88 13.07
C SER A 211 14.64 -10.81 13.26
N MET A 212 13.91 -11.43 12.33
CA MET A 212 12.44 -11.55 12.36
C MET A 212 12.00 -12.55 13.42
N GLU A 213 12.68 -13.69 13.47
CA GLU A 213 12.43 -14.76 14.44
C GLU A 213 12.53 -14.23 15.87
N LEU A 214 13.56 -13.46 16.18
CA LEU A 214 13.73 -12.85 17.52
C LEU A 214 12.54 -11.94 17.88
N GLY A 215 12.07 -11.13 16.94
CA GLY A 215 10.91 -10.26 17.16
C GLY A 215 9.61 -11.05 17.39
N ILE A 216 9.38 -12.10 16.58
CA ILE A 216 8.22 -12.98 16.71
C ILE A 216 8.26 -13.70 18.07
N LEU A 217 9.39 -14.32 18.41
CA LEU A 217 9.57 -15.02 19.68
C LEU A 217 9.38 -14.07 20.86
N GLN A 218 9.92 -12.86 20.80
CA GLN A 218 9.73 -11.85 21.84
C GLN A 218 8.25 -11.46 22.02
N ALA A 219 7.49 -11.31 20.93
CA ALA A 219 6.05 -11.05 20.99
C ALA A 219 5.29 -12.20 21.68
N TYR A 220 5.59 -13.44 21.33
CA TYR A 220 4.99 -14.62 21.96
C TYR A 220 5.38 -14.76 23.44
N TYR A 221 6.64 -14.49 23.80
CA TYR A 221 7.08 -14.50 25.20
C TYR A 221 6.37 -13.44 26.04
N ASN A 222 6.18 -12.24 25.50
CA ASN A 222 5.40 -11.18 26.17
C ASN A 222 3.93 -11.59 26.41
N MET A 223 3.41 -12.52 25.60
CA MET A 223 2.07 -13.11 25.74
C MET A 223 2.06 -14.41 26.56
N HIS A 224 3.15 -14.73 27.25
CA HIS A 224 3.33 -15.93 28.10
C HIS A 224 3.31 -17.27 27.35
N TRP A 225 3.68 -17.29 26.07
CA TRP A 225 3.96 -18.54 25.36
C TRP A 225 5.35 -19.06 25.71
N GLN A 226 5.53 -20.38 25.62
CA GLN A 226 6.79 -21.05 25.92
C GLN A 226 7.31 -21.77 24.68
N LEU A 227 8.60 -21.57 24.37
CA LEU A 227 9.29 -22.38 23.38
C LEU A 227 9.52 -23.78 23.98
N ILE A 228 9.03 -24.81 23.30
CA ILE A 228 9.19 -26.20 23.72
C ILE A 228 9.99 -26.98 22.68
N PRO A 229 10.82 -27.95 23.09
CA PRO A 229 11.52 -28.81 22.16
C PRO A 229 10.55 -29.77 21.47
N PHE A 230 10.89 -30.19 20.25
CA PHE A 230 10.26 -31.34 19.63
C PHE A 230 10.69 -32.64 20.33
N THR A 231 9.82 -33.64 20.32
CA THR A 231 10.20 -35.00 20.74
C THR A 231 11.10 -35.63 19.70
N THR A 232 11.93 -36.62 20.08
CA THR A 232 12.84 -37.31 19.15
C THR A 232 12.12 -37.89 17.92
N ILE A 233 10.87 -38.34 18.08
CA ILE A 233 10.05 -38.83 16.97
C ILE A 233 9.64 -37.68 16.04
N GLN A 234 9.18 -36.55 16.60
CA GLN A 234 8.82 -35.37 15.83
C GLN A 234 10.03 -34.81 15.07
N GLU A 235 11.20 -34.72 15.72
CA GLU A 235 12.44 -34.28 15.08
C GLU A 235 12.77 -35.13 13.86
N LYS A 236 12.69 -36.47 13.99
CA LYS A 236 12.92 -37.40 12.87
C LYS A 236 11.90 -37.22 11.74
N MET A 237 10.61 -37.15 12.06
CA MET A 237 9.55 -36.99 11.05
C MET A 237 9.65 -35.64 10.33
N ILE A 238 9.93 -34.55 11.07
CA ILE A 238 10.12 -33.21 10.50
C ILE A 238 11.37 -33.20 9.65
N HIS A 239 12.46 -33.80 10.13
CA HIS A 239 13.69 -33.92 9.37
C HIS A 239 13.47 -34.66 8.04
N ASP A 240 12.79 -35.81 8.05
CA ASP A 240 12.47 -36.57 6.84
C ASP A 240 11.54 -35.80 5.89
N LEU A 241 10.62 -35.00 6.45
CA LEU A 241 9.73 -34.11 5.70
C LEU A 241 10.49 -32.99 4.99
N VAL A 242 11.39 -32.29 5.70
CA VAL A 242 12.05 -31.09 5.18
C VAL A 242 13.33 -31.42 4.42
N GLN A 243 14.21 -32.29 4.91
CA GLN A 243 15.49 -32.56 4.22
C GLN A 243 15.36 -33.33 2.91
N ASN A 244 14.42 -34.29 2.83
CA ASN A 244 14.28 -35.10 1.61
C ASN A 244 13.59 -34.35 0.46
N LYS A 245 12.82 -33.30 0.76
CA LYS A 245 12.04 -32.52 -0.22
C LYS A 245 12.51 -31.07 -0.39
N TYR A 246 13.12 -30.47 0.63
CA TYR A 246 13.42 -29.03 0.71
C TYR A 246 14.77 -28.79 1.40
N THR A 247 15.86 -28.94 0.65
CA THR A 247 17.24 -28.87 1.17
C THR A 247 17.58 -27.57 1.92
N GLN A 248 16.81 -26.50 1.73
CA GLN A 248 17.01 -25.19 2.37
C GLN A 248 16.26 -25.00 3.70
N LEU A 249 15.29 -25.87 4.03
CA LEU A 249 14.57 -25.83 5.32
C LEU A 249 15.04 -26.99 6.19
N ASN A 250 15.41 -26.71 7.43
CA ASN A 250 15.85 -27.72 8.38
C ASN A 250 15.05 -27.58 9.70
N LEU A 251 15.23 -28.54 10.60
CA LEU A 251 14.58 -28.54 11.91
C LEU A 251 14.93 -27.29 12.74
N SER A 252 16.16 -26.77 12.65
CA SER A 252 16.57 -25.63 13.47
C SER A 252 15.86 -24.32 13.10
N HIS A 253 15.30 -24.24 11.89
CA HIS A 253 14.49 -23.11 11.42
C HIS A 253 13.05 -23.13 11.95
N ILE A 254 12.59 -24.24 12.51
CA ILE A 254 11.19 -24.44 12.92
C ILE A 254 11.11 -24.29 14.44
N LYS A 255 10.27 -23.37 14.92
CA LYS A 255 10.09 -23.12 16.35
C LYS A 255 8.71 -23.58 16.80
N LEU A 256 8.64 -24.39 17.85
CA LEU A 256 7.40 -24.84 18.45
C LEU A 256 7.13 -24.09 19.75
N LEU A 257 6.02 -23.37 19.79
CA LEU A 257 5.55 -22.61 20.93
C LEU A 257 4.27 -23.24 21.49
N LYS A 258 4.14 -23.22 22.81
CA LYS A 258 2.97 -23.73 23.52
C LYS A 258 2.43 -22.71 24.52
N LYS A 259 1.11 -22.62 24.59
CA LYS A 259 0.38 -21.95 25.67
C LYS A 259 -0.90 -22.74 25.96
N ASP A 260 -1.01 -23.26 27.17
CA ASP A 260 -2.11 -24.14 27.59
C ASP A 260 -2.26 -25.35 26.63
N HIS A 261 -3.40 -25.44 25.95
CA HIS A 261 -3.75 -26.47 24.97
C HIS A 261 -3.58 -25.98 23.52
N ASN A 262 -2.79 -24.93 23.30
CA ASN A 262 -2.59 -24.34 21.97
C ASN A 262 -1.12 -24.46 21.58
N LEU A 263 -0.90 -24.74 20.30
CA LEU A 263 0.42 -24.82 19.68
C LEU A 263 0.53 -23.83 18.53
N VAL A 264 1.69 -23.19 18.44
CA VAL A 264 2.08 -22.39 17.28
C VAL A 264 3.41 -22.93 16.78
N ILE A 265 3.50 -23.23 15.49
CA ILE A 265 4.78 -23.41 14.81
C ILE A 265 5.11 -22.11 14.09
N ALA A 266 6.28 -21.52 14.35
CA ALA A 266 6.82 -20.42 13.56
C ALA A 266 7.86 -20.93 12.55
N ILE A 267 7.69 -20.58 11.27
CA ILE A 267 8.54 -21.04 10.16
C ILE A 267 8.94 -19.85 9.27
N PRO A 268 10.24 -19.65 9.01
CA PRO A 268 10.68 -18.67 8.03
C PRO A 268 10.39 -19.16 6.61
N TYR A 269 9.85 -18.29 5.77
CA TYR A 269 9.67 -18.55 4.35
C TYR A 269 10.98 -18.31 3.60
N LEU A 270 11.80 -19.35 3.50
CA LEU A 270 13.17 -19.25 2.99
C LEU A 270 13.25 -19.18 1.47
N TYR A 271 12.35 -19.86 0.76
CA TYR A 271 12.45 -20.07 -0.68
C TYR A 271 11.08 -20.12 -1.37
N HIS A 272 11.00 -19.59 -2.60
CA HIS A 272 9.75 -19.41 -3.35
C HIS A 272 9.01 -20.70 -3.73
N SER A 273 9.69 -21.85 -3.72
CA SER A 273 9.10 -23.14 -4.08
C SER A 273 8.46 -23.87 -2.89
N LEU A 274 8.58 -23.35 -1.66
CA LEU A 274 7.98 -24.00 -0.49
C LEU A 274 6.44 -23.94 -0.58
N PRO A 275 5.73 -25.08 -0.61
CA PRO A 275 4.28 -25.14 -0.70
C PRO A 275 3.65 -24.94 0.69
N ILE A 276 3.38 -23.68 1.05
CA ILE A 276 2.85 -23.27 2.36
C ILE A 276 1.69 -24.17 2.85
N PRO A 277 0.61 -24.41 2.09
CA PRO A 277 -0.54 -25.17 2.60
C PRO A 277 -0.23 -26.65 2.82
N GLU A 278 0.44 -27.29 1.86
CA GLU A 278 0.81 -28.70 1.92
C GLU A 278 1.78 -28.99 3.07
N LEU A 279 2.82 -28.14 3.22
CA LEU A 279 3.80 -28.29 4.29
C LEU A 279 3.18 -27.99 5.66
N SER A 280 2.28 -27.01 5.75
CA SER A 280 1.51 -26.73 6.98
C SER A 280 0.66 -27.94 7.39
N TYR A 281 0.00 -28.59 6.42
CA TYR A 281 -0.81 -29.77 6.67
C TYR A 281 0.04 -30.98 7.11
N GLN A 282 1.19 -31.21 6.47
CA GLN A 282 2.08 -32.31 6.87
C GLN A 282 2.67 -32.09 8.27
N LEU A 283 3.03 -30.87 8.63
CA LEU A 283 3.48 -30.52 9.99
C LEU A 283 2.38 -30.66 11.03
N LEU A 284 1.15 -30.26 10.69
CA LEU A 284 -0.02 -30.50 11.52
C LEU A 284 -0.17 -31.98 11.85
N LEU A 285 -0.11 -32.87 10.86
CA LEU A 285 -0.26 -34.31 11.07
C LEU A 285 0.83 -34.86 12.01
N ILE A 286 2.07 -34.38 11.89
CA ILE A 286 3.17 -34.77 12.79
C ILE A 286 2.85 -34.35 14.23
N LEU A 287 2.37 -33.12 14.44
CA LEU A 287 2.01 -32.60 15.77
C LEU A 287 0.79 -33.29 16.37
N GLN A 288 -0.27 -33.49 15.58
CA GLN A 288 -1.52 -34.11 16.03
C GLN A 288 -1.31 -35.56 16.48
N ASN A 289 -0.42 -36.30 15.79
CA ASN A 289 -0.15 -37.70 16.11
C ASN A 289 0.71 -37.89 17.37
N THR A 290 1.27 -36.82 17.94
CA THR A 290 2.25 -36.91 19.03
C THR A 290 1.92 -36.04 20.25
N ILE A 291 1.13 -34.98 20.10
CA ILE A 291 0.66 -34.13 21.21
C ILE A 291 -0.82 -34.37 21.42
N GLN A 292 -1.14 -35.37 22.26
CA GLN A 292 -2.51 -35.58 22.72
C GLN A 292 -2.97 -34.33 23.49
N ALA A 293 -4.10 -33.74 23.06
CA ALA A 293 -4.83 -32.63 23.70
C ALA A 293 -4.57 -31.18 23.21
N SER A 294 -4.06 -30.93 22.00
CA SER A 294 -4.10 -29.56 21.46
C SER A 294 -5.49 -29.23 20.89
N ASN A 295 -6.10 -28.16 21.38
CA ASN A 295 -7.37 -27.62 20.86
C ASN A 295 -7.16 -26.84 19.56
N HIS A 296 -5.99 -26.22 19.44
CA HIS A 296 -5.62 -25.34 18.35
C HIS A 296 -4.17 -25.55 17.96
N ILE A 297 -3.92 -25.71 16.66
CA ILE A 297 -2.58 -25.76 16.09
C ILE A 297 -2.54 -24.74 14.97
N SER A 298 -1.65 -23.77 15.06
CA SER A 298 -1.40 -22.82 13.97
C SER A 298 0.02 -22.90 13.46
N ILE A 299 0.17 -22.69 12.15
CA ILE A 299 1.45 -22.65 11.46
C ILE A 299 1.65 -21.23 10.95
N LEU A 300 2.47 -20.47 11.66
CA LEU A 300 2.83 -19.09 11.34
C LEU A 300 4.05 -19.05 10.40
N TRP A 301 3.80 -18.63 9.18
CA TRP A 301 4.82 -18.33 8.19
C TRP A 301 5.17 -16.85 8.23
N TYR A 302 6.47 -16.54 8.22
CA TYR A 302 6.96 -15.16 8.16
C TYR A 302 8.02 -15.00 7.07
N ASN A 303 8.11 -13.82 6.45
CA ASN A 303 9.03 -13.56 5.33
C ASN A 303 9.91 -12.30 5.60
N LYS A 304 10.62 -11.77 4.60
CA LYS A 304 11.53 -10.61 4.75
C LYS A 304 10.83 -9.30 5.15
N VAL A 305 9.55 -9.22 4.87
CA VAL A 305 8.67 -8.07 5.14
C VAL A 305 7.80 -8.48 6.34
N PRO A 306 7.31 -7.55 7.19
CA PRO A 306 6.40 -7.84 8.32
C PRO A 306 5.02 -8.41 7.92
N ASN A 307 4.96 -9.20 6.86
CA ASN A 307 3.78 -9.94 6.44
C ASN A 307 3.88 -11.34 7.05
N VAL A 308 2.77 -11.80 7.61
CA VAL A 308 2.64 -13.14 8.16
C VAL A 308 1.47 -13.85 7.51
N ILE A 309 1.62 -15.16 7.35
CA ILE A 309 0.53 -16.04 6.97
C ILE A 309 0.41 -17.08 8.06
N GLU A 310 -0.71 -17.09 8.74
CA GLU A 310 -1.00 -18.10 9.75
C GLU A 310 -2.01 -19.09 9.19
N VAL A 311 -1.60 -20.36 9.04
CA VAL A 311 -2.54 -21.43 8.69
C VAL A 311 -3.05 -22.04 9.98
N VAL A 312 -4.35 -21.92 10.21
CA VAL A 312 -5.00 -22.28 11.47
C VAL A 312 -5.79 -23.57 11.32
N TYR A 313 -5.48 -24.53 12.21
CA TYR A 313 -6.19 -25.79 12.33
C TYR A 313 -6.83 -25.89 13.71
N ASN A 314 -8.15 -25.91 13.72
CA ASN A 314 -8.95 -26.10 14.93
C ASN A 314 -9.60 -27.47 14.88
N LYS A 315 -9.67 -28.15 16.03
CA LYS A 315 -10.23 -29.51 16.13
C LYS A 315 -11.68 -29.62 15.63
N ASN A 316 -12.44 -28.51 15.71
CA ASN A 316 -13.88 -28.47 15.45
C ASN A 316 -14.29 -27.52 14.32
N SER A 317 -13.37 -27.02 13.49
CA SER A 317 -13.71 -26.14 12.37
C SER A 317 -12.92 -26.47 11.12
N THR A 318 -13.40 -25.96 9.97
CA THR A 318 -12.61 -25.98 8.75
C THR A 318 -11.30 -25.20 8.95
N PRO A 319 -10.19 -25.66 8.35
CA PRO A 319 -8.95 -24.89 8.33
C PRO A 319 -9.16 -23.55 7.62
N TYR A 320 -8.54 -22.51 8.14
CA TYR A 320 -8.53 -21.19 7.53
C TYR A 320 -7.14 -20.61 7.62
N CYS A 321 -6.85 -19.57 6.84
CA CYS A 321 -5.64 -18.79 6.98
C CYS A 321 -5.96 -17.39 7.50
N ILE A 322 -5.02 -16.79 8.23
CA ILE A 322 -5.01 -15.38 8.56
C ILE A 322 -3.95 -14.75 7.68
N ILE A 323 -4.37 -13.84 6.80
CA ILE A 323 -3.51 -13.07 5.90
C ILE A 323 -3.78 -11.60 6.19
N ASP A 324 -2.77 -10.87 6.65
CA ASP A 324 -2.87 -9.46 7.05
C ASP A 324 -4.06 -9.20 8.00
N ASP A 325 -4.10 -9.98 9.09
CA ASP A 325 -5.13 -9.95 10.15
C ASP A 325 -6.56 -10.28 9.70
N LYS A 326 -6.75 -10.79 8.48
CA LYS A 326 -8.06 -11.21 7.96
C LYS A 326 -8.16 -12.73 7.84
N PRO A 327 -9.16 -13.36 8.47
CA PRO A 327 -9.42 -14.77 8.25
C PRO A 327 -9.99 -14.99 6.85
N VAL A 328 -9.39 -15.92 6.12
CA VAL A 328 -9.80 -16.36 4.78
C VAL A 328 -9.89 -17.88 4.79
N ASP A 329 -10.93 -18.43 4.19
CA ASP A 329 -11.04 -19.87 4.01
C ASP A 329 -9.83 -20.40 3.21
N LEU A 330 -9.27 -21.55 3.63
CA LEU A 330 -8.01 -22.04 3.06
C LEU A 330 -8.15 -22.42 1.58
N ASP A 331 -9.27 -23.03 1.20
CA ASP A 331 -9.54 -23.42 -0.19
C ASP A 331 -9.78 -22.17 -1.05
N GLN A 332 -10.47 -21.17 -0.51
CA GLN A 332 -10.65 -19.88 -1.17
C GLN A 332 -9.31 -19.14 -1.37
N ALA A 333 -8.43 -19.13 -0.36
CA ALA A 333 -7.12 -18.50 -0.45
C ALA A 333 -6.21 -19.15 -1.50
N LEU A 334 -6.34 -20.47 -1.67
CA LEU A 334 -5.65 -21.24 -2.72
C LEU A 334 -6.11 -20.82 -4.12
N VAL A 335 -7.42 -20.74 -4.36
CA VAL A 335 -7.99 -20.37 -5.66
C VAL A 335 -7.65 -18.92 -6.03
N LEU A 336 -7.66 -18.01 -5.06
CA LEU A 336 -7.39 -16.59 -5.29
C LEU A 336 -5.89 -16.26 -5.41
N GLY A 337 -4.99 -17.23 -5.23
CA GLY A 337 -3.56 -16.98 -5.26
C GLY A 337 -3.09 -16.02 -4.15
N ALA A 338 -3.79 -16.02 -3.01
CA ALA A 338 -3.60 -15.05 -1.92
C ALA A 338 -2.20 -15.12 -1.28
N PHE A 339 -1.47 -16.22 -1.50
CA PHE A 339 -0.09 -16.40 -1.03
C PHE A 339 0.96 -15.72 -1.93
N SER A 340 0.59 -15.23 -3.12
CA SER A 340 1.56 -14.77 -4.14
C SER A 340 2.45 -13.62 -3.66
N GLU A 341 1.85 -12.61 -3.03
CA GLU A 341 2.55 -11.47 -2.45
C GLU A 341 3.44 -11.87 -1.27
N PHE A 342 2.99 -12.79 -0.42
CA PHE A 342 3.81 -13.31 0.66
C PHE A 342 5.02 -14.11 0.12
N LYS A 343 4.83 -14.88 -0.96
CA LYS A 343 5.89 -15.72 -1.54
C LYS A 343 7.00 -14.92 -2.21
N SER A 344 6.70 -13.75 -2.77
CA SER A 344 7.69 -12.89 -3.43
C SER A 344 8.74 -12.33 -2.45
N ASN A 345 8.42 -12.29 -1.15
CA ASN A 345 9.23 -11.71 -0.09
C ASN A 345 10.09 -12.73 0.68
N HIS A 346 10.40 -13.90 0.09
CA HIS A 346 11.16 -14.96 0.76
C HIS A 346 12.60 -14.56 1.17
N PHE A 347 13.14 -15.19 2.23
CA PHE A 347 14.47 -14.86 2.78
C PHE A 347 15.65 -15.13 1.82
N GLY A 348 15.49 -16.01 0.84
CA GLY A 348 16.45 -16.23 -0.25
C GLY A 348 17.77 -16.87 0.21
N ILE A 349 17.71 -17.70 1.24
CA ILE A 349 18.86 -18.47 1.72
C ILE A 349 19.10 -19.58 0.69
N ARG A 350 20.30 -19.59 0.11
CA ARG A 350 20.79 -20.65 -0.78
C ARG A 350 21.48 -21.70 0.04
#